data_AF-A0A2S6SBG2-F1
#
_entry.id   AF-A0A2S6SBG2-F1
#
_cell.length_a   1.000
_cell.length_b   1.000
_cell.length_c   1.000
_cell.angle_alpha   90.00
_cell.angle_beta   90.00
_cell.angle_gamma   90.00
#
_symmetry.space_group_name_H-M   'P 1'
#
loop_
_entity.id
_entity.type
_entity.pdbx_description
1 polymer ?
#
loop_
_entity_poly.entity_id
_entity_poly.type
_entity_poly.pdbx_seq_one_letter_code
_entity_poly.pdbx_strand_id
1 'polypeptide(L)' 'MTFILIGQKNVGKSSIFNRLLKKNNIVHSKEGSTRDFIPGSLIKDNKIIELIDTPGINPISKNKYDKE' A
#
# COMPACT_ATOMS: atom_id res chain seq x y z
N MET A 1 -12.90 1.61 -8.92
CA MET A 1 -13.01 1.53 -7.44
C MET A 1 -11.60 1.47 -6.89
N THR A 2 -11.29 2.21 -5.83
CA THR A 2 -9.90 2.39 -5.37
C THR A 2 -9.77 1.99 -3.90
N PHE A 3 -8.76 1.19 -3.60
CA PHE A 3 -8.41 0.74 -2.25
C PHE A 3 -6.99 1.20 -1.90
N ILE A 4 -6.81 1.61 -0.65
CA ILE A 4 -5.52 2.09 -0.15
C ILE A 4 -5.09 1.21 1.03
N LEU A 5 -3.86 0.71 0.99
CA LEU A 5 -3.27 -0.08 2.07
C LEU A 5 -2.56 0.85 3.05
N ILE A 6 -3.09 0.96 4.26
CA ILE A 6 -2.55 1.81 5.33
C ILE A 6 -2.16 0.93 6.52
N GLY A 7 -1.08 1.28 7.22
CA GLY A 7 -0.66 0.57 8.42
C GLY A 7 0.79 0.82 8.78
N GLN A 8 1.25 0.22 9.88
CA GLN A 8 2.60 0.46 10.41
C GLN A 8 3.69 0.01 9.43
N LYS A 9 4.93 0.48 9.63
CA LYS A 9 6.08 -0.07 8.90
C LYS A 9 6.21 -1.57 9.16
N ASN A 10 6.63 -2.31 8.14
CA ASN A 10 6.94 -3.75 8.20
C ASN A 10 5.79 -4.71 8.54
N VAL A 11 4.52 -4.26 8.52
CA VAL A 11 3.35 -5.15 8.73
C VAL A 11 2.94 -5.98 7.51
N GLY A 12 3.73 -5.96 6.43
CA GLY A 12 3.47 -6.76 5.23
C GLY A 12 2.50 -6.16 4.21
N LYS A 13 2.24 -4.84 4.23
CA LYS A 13 1.36 -4.16 3.25
C LYS A 13 1.79 -4.44 1.80
N SER A 14 3.06 -4.20 1.48
CA SER A 14 3.63 -4.46 0.15
C SER A 14 3.60 -5.94 -0.24
N SER A 15 3.68 -6.85 0.74
CA SER A 15 3.53 -8.29 0.50
C SER A 15 2.10 -8.65 0.10
N ILE A 16 1.10 -8.08 0.76
CA ILE A 16 -0.32 -8.26 0.42
C ILE A 16 -0.62 -7.62 -0.94
N PHE A 17 -0.14 -6.39 -1.17
CA PHE A 17 -0.24 -5.68 -2.44
C PHE A 17 0.25 -6.54 -3.61
N ASN A 18 1.49 -7.01 -3.52
CA ASN A 18 2.10 -7.84 -4.56
C ASN A 18 1.36 -9.16 -4.75
N ARG A 19 0.84 -9.77 -3.68
CA ARG A 19 0.08 -11.02 -3.77
C ARG A 19 -1.27 -10.81 -4.45
N LEU A 20 -1.96 -9.69 -4.17
CA LEU A 20 -3.24 -9.35 -4.80
C LEU A 20 -3.05 -9.03 -6.29
N LEU A 21 -1.98 -8.31 -6.65
CA LEU A 21 -1.66 -8.07 -8.06
C LEU A 21 -1.25 -9.34 -8.79
N LYS A 22 -0.44 -10.24 -8.20
CA LYS A 22 -0.04 -11.48 -8.88
C LYS A 22 -1.21 -12.46 -9.11
N LYS A 23 -2.26 -12.41 -8.29
CA LYS A 23 -3.44 -13.28 -8.42
C LYS A 23 -4.47 -12.81 -9.45
N ASN A 24 -4.44 -11.54 -9.82
CA ASN A 24 -5.43 -10.94 -10.70
C ASN A 24 -4.69 -10.34 -11.91
N ASN A 25 -5.14 -10.61 -13.14
CA ASN A 25 -4.46 -10.17 -14.37
C ASN A 25 -3.99 -8.70 -14.27
N ILE A 26 -2.67 -8.50 -14.23
CA ILE A 26 -2.04 -7.20 -14.00
C ILE A 26 -2.18 -6.38 -15.28
N VAL A 27 -2.73 -5.17 -15.16
CA VAL A 27 -2.83 -4.23 -16.29
C VAL A 27 -1.69 -3.21 -16.26
N HIS A 28 -1.17 -2.85 -15.07
CA HIS A 28 0.02 -2.01 -14.93
C HIS A 28 0.52 -2.05 -13.47
N SER A 29 1.83 -2.19 -13.26
CA SER A 29 2.48 -1.93 -11.98
C SER A 29 3.68 -1.02 -12.23
N LYS A 30 3.69 0.17 -11.60
CA LYS A 30 4.86 1.05 -11.65
C LYS A 30 5.83 0.61 -10.56
N GLU A 31 7.05 0.23 -10.92
CA GLU A 31 8.10 -0.01 -9.93
C GLU A 31 8.46 1.33 -9.25
N GLY A 32 8.27 1.38 -7.93
CA GLY A 32 8.62 2.51 -7.08
C GLY A 32 9.10 1.97 -5.73
N SER A 33 9.91 2.76 -5.02
CA SER A 33 10.31 2.40 -3.66
C SER A 33 9.11 2.55 -2.72
N THR A 34 9.04 1.79 -1.62
CA THR A 34 7.95 1.93 -0.61
C THR A 34 7.96 3.26 0.15
N ARG A 35 8.83 4.20 -0.24
CA ARG A 35 8.80 5.60 0.17
C ARG A 35 7.79 6.42 -0.65
N ASP A 36 7.38 5.89 -1.80
CA ASP A 36 6.44 6.48 -2.73
C ASP A 36 5.10 5.72 -2.71
N PHE A 37 4.01 6.38 -3.10
CA PHE A 37 2.74 5.69 -3.34
C PHE A 37 2.90 4.77 -4.56
N ILE A 38 2.62 3.48 -4.40
CA ILE A 38 2.74 2.50 -5.49
C ILE A 38 1.32 2.11 -5.95
N PRO A 39 0.84 2.64 -7.08
CA PRO A 39 -0.43 2.23 -7.65
C PRO A 39 -0.29 0.90 -8.42
N GLY A 40 -1.34 0.11 -8.39
CA GLY A 40 -1.50 -1.08 -9.22
C GLY A 40 -2.96 -1.31 -9.58
N SER A 41 -3.21 -1.80 -10.79
CA SER A 41 -4.57 -2.04 -11.28
C SER A 41 -4.81 -3.52 -11.53
N LEU A 42 -5.97 -4.00 -11.08
CA LEU A 42 -6.41 -5.38 -11.27
C LEU A 42 -7.85 -5.44 -11.79
N ILE A 43 -8.13 -6.46 -12.58
CA ILE A 43 -9.49 -6.75 -13.05
C ILE A 43 -10.08 -7.86 -12.18
N LYS A 44 -11.24 -7.60 -11.60
CA LYS A 44 -12.04 -8.59 -10.87
C LYS A 44 -13.51 -8.40 -11.20
N ASP A 45 -14.19 -9.49 -11.58
CA ASP A 45 -15.61 -9.48 -11.94
C ASP A 45 -15.96 -8.42 -13.00
N ASN A 46 -15.13 -8.33 -14.06
CA ASN A 46 -15.18 -7.32 -15.12
C ASN A 46 -15.10 -5.85 -14.66
N LYS A 47 -14.66 -5.60 -13.41
CA LYS A 47 -14.45 -4.26 -12.88
C LYS A 47 -12.96 -3.99 -12.69
N ILE A 48 -12.56 -2.77 -13.02
CA ILE A 48 -11.22 -2.26 -12.74
C ILE A 48 -11.18 -1.80 -11.29
N ILE A 49 -10.25 -2.40 -10.54
CA ILE A 49 -9.94 -2.05 -9.17
C ILE A 49 -8.52 -1.49 -9.13
N GLU A 50 -8.38 -0.31 -8.55
CA GLU A 50 -7.10 0.29 -8.23
C GLU A 50 -6.72 -0.04 -6.79
N LEU A 51 -5.47 -0.42 -6.59
CA LEU A 51 -4.87 -0.68 -5.30
C LEU A 51 -3.67 0.24 -5.15
N ILE A 52 -3.51 0.86 -3.99
CA ILE A 52 -2.40 1.76 -3.70
C ILE A 52 -1.67 1.26 -2.45
N ASP A 53 -0.39 0.89 -2.58
CA ASP A 53 0.48 0.67 -1.43
C ASP A 53 1.04 2.01 -0.94
N THR A 54 1.10 2.18 0.38
CA THR A 54 1.53 3.43 1.02
C THR A 54 2.71 3.21 1.96
N PRO A 55 3.53 4.25 2.18
CA PRO A 55 4.55 4.21 3.22
C PRO A 55 3.97 3.84 4.58
N GLY A 56 4.69 3.03 5.35
CA GLY A 56 4.23 2.64 6.68
C GLY A 56 4.25 3.80 7.67
N ILE A 57 3.21 3.90 8.48
CA ILE A 57 3.11 4.88 9.56
C ILE A 57 3.99 4.43 10.73
N ASN A 58 4.78 5.33 11.30
CA ASN A 58 5.42 5.06 12.59
C ASN A 58 4.40 5.40 13.68
N PRO A 59 4.07 4.48 14.61
CA PRO A 59 3.36 4.90 15.82
C PRO A 59 4.22 5.97 16.48
N ILE A 60 3.63 7.12 16.76
CA ILE A 60 4.29 8.25 17.40
C ILE A 60 4.95 7.71 18.67
N SER A 61 6.29 7.71 18.71
CA SER A 61 7.01 7.61 19.98
C SER A 61 6.43 8.71 20.87
N LYS A 62 5.84 8.34 22.01
CA LYS A 62 5.34 9.26 23.05
C LYS A 62 6.16 10.56 23.04
N ASN A 63 5.46 11.65 22.77
CA ASN A 63 5.89 13.04 22.82
C ASN A 63 7.34 13.27 23.28
N LYS A 64 8.18 13.76 22.37
CA LYS A 64 9.30 14.63 22.74
C LYS A 64 8.85 16.07 23.02
N TYR A 65 7.54 16.31 23.12
CA TYR A 65 6.93 17.59 23.47
C TYR A 65 6.45 17.68 24.94
N ASP A 66 6.59 16.61 25.73
CA ASP A 66 6.29 16.61 27.17
C ASP A 66 7.58 16.66 27.99
N LYS A 67 8.38 17.71 27.79
CA LYS A 67 9.45 18.10 28.73
C LYS A 67 9.40 19.62 28.92
N GLU A 68 8.56 20.03 29.87
CA GLU A 68 8.86 21.19 30.72
C GLU A 68 10.10 20.88 31.59
#